data_AF-A0A9P6E966-F1
#
_entry.id   AF-A0A9P6E966-F1
#
_cell.length_a   1.000
_cell.length_b   1.000
_cell.length_c   1.000
_cell.angle_alpha   90.00
_cell.angle_beta   90.00
_cell.angle_gamma   90.00
#
_symmetry.space_group_name_H-M   'P 1'
#
loop_
_entity.id
_entity.type
_entity.pdbx_description
1 polymer ?
#
loop_
_entity_poly.entity_id
_entity_poly.type
_entity_poly.pdbx_seq_one_letter_code
_entity_poly.pdbx_strand_id
1 'polypeptide(L)' 'DPTDTRFEASSTSYPVVELEYPNKGASERYILLAPKDKDHYNPIMDLERTLYTIVECK' A
#
# COMPACT_ATOMS: atom_id res chain seq x y z
N ASP A 1 10.63 -12.72 -12.69
CA ASP A 1 9.90 -13.57 -13.66
C ASP A 1 9.78 -12.75 -14.95
N PRO A 2 10.08 -13.29 -16.15
CA PRO A 2 9.98 -12.54 -17.41
C PRO A 2 8.56 -12.09 -17.77
N THR A 3 7.54 -12.56 -17.04
CA THR A 3 6.14 -12.11 -17.13
C THR A 3 5.73 -11.11 -16.05
N ASP A 4 6.68 -10.67 -15.21
CA ASP A 4 6.40 -9.78 -14.09
C ASP A 4 6.19 -8.33 -14.55
N THR A 5 4.94 -7.95 -14.78
CA THR A 5 4.53 -6.60 -15.17
C THR A 5 4.19 -5.70 -13.98
N ARG A 6 4.50 -6.11 -12.74
CA ARG A 6 4.08 -5.39 -11.51
C ARG A 6 4.59 -3.95 -11.43
N PHE A 7 5.65 -3.62 -12.16
CA PHE A 7 6.26 -2.29 -12.22
C PHE A 7 6.00 -1.54 -13.54
N GLU A 8 5.29 -2.15 -14.49
CA GLU A 8 4.93 -1.47 -15.73
C GLU A 8 3.78 -0.49 -15.45
N ALA A 9 3.99 0.78 -15.80
CA ALA A 9 3.00 1.83 -15.62
C ALA A 9 1.87 1.68 -16.64
N SER A 10 0.98 0.71 -16.42
CA SER A 10 -0.26 0.62 -17.18
C SER A 10 -1.20 1.74 -16.71
N SER A 11 -1.88 2.40 -17.64
CA SER A 11 -2.80 3.53 -17.34
C SER A 11 -3.98 3.14 -16.44
N THR A 12 -4.17 1.85 -16.18
CA THR A 12 -5.20 1.27 -15.31
C THR A 12 -4.64 0.40 -14.18
N SER A 13 -3.34 0.09 -14.18
CA SER A 13 -2.66 -0.74 -13.17
C SER A 13 -1.65 0.11 -12.42
N TYR A 14 -2.12 0.68 -11.32
CA TYR A 14 -1.24 1.42 -10.42
C TYR A 14 -0.40 0.44 -9.58
N PRO A 15 0.83 0.82 -9.22
CA PRO A 15 1.59 0.05 -8.25
C PRO A 15 0.82 0.06 -6.91
N VAL A 16 0.53 -1.12 -6.39
CA VAL A 16 -0.20 -1.31 -5.13
C VAL A 16 0.55 -2.30 -4.24
N VAL A 17 0.32 -2.20 -2.94
CA VAL A 17 0.71 -3.21 -1.95
C VAL A 17 -0.54 -3.71 -1.22
N GLU A 18 -0.55 -4.98 -0.86
CA GLU A 18 -1.59 -5.57 -0.03
C GLU A 18 -1.01 -5.89 1.35
N LEU A 19 -1.64 -5.36 2.40
CA LEU A 19 -1.29 -5.59 3.79
C LEU A 19 -2.29 -6.58 4.39
N GLU A 20 -1.81 -7.72 4.83
CA GLU A 20 -2.60 -8.68 5.62
C GLU A 20 -2.57 -8.28 7.10
N TYR A 21 -3.75 -8.20 7.71
CA TYR A 21 -3.90 -7.87 9.13
C TYR A 21 -3.69 -9.09 10.02
N PRO A 22 -3.42 -8.90 11.33
CA PRO A 22 -3.31 -10.02 12.28
C PRO A 22 -4.60 -10.84 12.41
N ASN A 23 -5.75 -10.26 12.08
CA ASN A 23 -7.03 -10.98 12.07
C ASN A 23 -7.16 -11.83 10.79
N LYS A 24 -7.68 -13.04 10.93
CA LYS A 24 -7.72 -14.02 9.85
C LYS A 24 -8.57 -13.52 8.67
N GLY A 25 -7.94 -13.43 7.50
CA GLY A 25 -8.62 -13.09 6.24
C GLY A 25 -8.97 -11.61 6.08
N ALA A 26 -8.43 -10.73 6.94
CA ALA A 26 -8.55 -9.30 6.76
C ALA A 26 -7.29 -8.78 6.02
N SER A 27 -7.49 -8.11 4.89
CA SER A 27 -6.42 -7.42 4.18
C SER A 27 -6.89 -6.06 3.64
N GLU A 28 -5.94 -5.17 3.37
CA GLU A 28 -6.19 -3.88 2.73
C GLU A 28 -5.18 -3.60 1.63
N ARG A 29 -5.60 -2.89 0.59
CA ARG A 29 -4.79 -2.57 -0.58
C ARG A 29 -4.48 -1.07 -0.62
N TYR A 30 -3.20 -0.73 -0.61
CA TYR A 30 -2.69 0.64 -0.64
C TYR A 30 -2.05 0.95 -1.99
N ILE A 31 -2.34 2.11 -2.56
CA ILE A 31 -1.73 2.58 -3.81
C ILE A 31 -0.39 3.24 -3.49
N LEU A 32 0.70 2.78 -4.11
CA LEU A 32 2.07 3.27 -3.88
C LEU A 32 2.40 4.55 -4.67
N LEU A 33 1.39 5.40 -4.89
CA LEU A 33 1.58 6.68 -5.56
C LEU A 33 1.71 7.78 -4.52
N ALA A 34 2.86 8.46 -4.52
CA ALA A 34 3.02 9.66 -3.73
C ALA A 34 2.10 10.77 -4.28
N PRO A 35 1.29 11.42 -3.42
CA PRO A 35 0.49 12.54 -3.85
C PRO A 35 1.39 13.70 -4.30
N LYS A 36 0.96 14.41 -5.35
CA LYS A 36 1.66 15.62 -5.84
C LYS A 36 1.50 16.81 -4.90
N ASP A 37 0.45 16.79 -4.07
CA ASP A 37 0.14 17.83 -3.09
C ASP A 37 0.33 17.27 -1.68
N LYS A 38 0.87 18.09 -0.80
CA LYS A 38 1.09 17.77 0.62
C LYS A 38 -0.21 17.66 1.42
N ASP A 39 -1.29 18.31 0.95
CA ASP A 39 -2.58 18.33 1.63
C ASP A 39 -3.52 17.21 1.13
N HIS A 40 -3.10 16.42 0.13
CA HIS A 40 -3.82 15.24 -0.32
C HIS A 40 -3.50 14.02 0.55
N TYR A 41 -4.47 13.10 0.64
CA TYR A 41 -4.28 11.81 1.27
C TYR A 41 -3.03 11.12 0.72
N ASN A 42 -2.15 10.68 1.63
CA ASN A 42 -0.93 9.98 1.30
C ASN A 42 -1.05 8.51 1.74
N PRO A 43 -1.37 7.59 0.82
CA PRO A 43 -1.55 6.18 1.16
C PRO A 43 -0.28 5.53 1.74
N ILE A 44 0.90 6.08 1.42
CA ILE A 44 2.18 5.56 1.94
C ILE A 44 2.31 5.88 3.43
N MET A 45 1.96 7.11 3.85
CA MET A 45 1.98 7.49 5.27
C MET A 45 0.96 6.69 6.08
N ASP A 46 -0.19 6.40 5.49
CA ASP A 46 -1.24 5.61 6.13
C ASP A 46 -0.81 4.16 6.32
N LEU A 47 -0.24 3.54 5.28
CA LEU A 47 0.39 2.22 5.35
C LEU A 47 1.46 2.14 6.45
N GLU A 48 2.36 3.13 6.51
CA GLU A 48 3.39 3.18 7.55
C GLU A 48 2.78 3.24 8.95
N ARG A 49 1.79 4.11 9.18
CA ARG A 49 1.10 4.23 10.48
C ARG A 49 0.39 2.94 10.88
N THR A 50 -0.26 2.28 9.93
CA THR A 50 -0.89 0.99 10.15
C THR A 50 0.13 -0.07 10.57
N LEU A 51 1.28 -0.14 9.88
CA LEU A 51 2.37 -1.06 10.24
C LEU A 51 2.95 -0.75 11.64
N TYR A 52 3.22 0.51 11.94
CA TYR A 52 3.68 0.92 13.28
C TYR A 52 2.69 0.49 14.35
N THR A 53 1.40 0.74 14.15
CA THR A 53 0.34 0.37 15.11
C THR A 53 0.31 -1.14 15.34
N ILE A 54 0.39 -1.94 14.27
CA ILE A 54 0.40 -3.41 14.38
C ILE A 54 1.62 -3.91 15.14
N VAL A 55 2.79 -3.30 14.95
CA VAL A 55 4.04 -3.70 15.60
C VAL A 55 4.11 -3.23 17.05
N GLU A 56 3.71 -1.99 17.35
CA GLU A 56 3.71 -1.44 18.72
C GLU A 56 2.65 -2.08 19.62
N CYS A 57 1.52 -2.53 19.07
CA CYS A 57 0.48 -3.22 19.83
C CYS A 57 0.74 -4.74 20.03
N LYS A 58 1.93 -5.25 19.65
CA LYS A 58 2.40 -6.60 19.99
C LYS A 58 3.20 -6.60 21.29
#